data_AF-A0A7C9UUB7-F1
#
_entry.id   AF-A0A7C9UUB7-F1
#
_cell.length_a   1.000
_cell.length_b   1.000
_cell.length_c   1.000
_cell.angle_alpha   90.00
_cell.angle_beta   90.00
_cell.angle_gamma   90.00
#
_symmetry.space_group_name_H-M   'P 1'
#
loop_
_entity.id
_entity.type
_entity.pdbx_description
1 polymer ?
#
loop_
_entity_poly.entity_id
_entity_poly.type
_entity_poly.pdbx_seq_one_letter_code
_entity_poly.pdbx_strand_id
1 'polypeptide(L)'
;MAIISQIFTKIRRWLRTSSHIHIREHGVRSLNDVVDLIDRFIDDRVIYDLEWDDFISWPHENICICTIISHISQYEYLLFSEFPADRVAYILHLTEERNRIAASIGMSARKLPASDA
;
A
#
# COMPACT_ATOMS: atom_id res chain seq x y z
N MET A 1 11.14 -20.16 14.71
CA MET A 1 10.14 -19.28 14.06
C MET A 1 10.77 -18.03 13.42
N ALA A 2 11.72 -17.32 14.05
CA ALA A 2 12.28 -16.07 13.50
C ALA A 2 13.05 -16.18 12.16
N ILE A 3 13.72 -17.30 11.88
CA ILE A 3 14.54 -17.48 10.66
C ILE A 3 13.66 -17.60 9.41
N ILE A 4 12.50 -18.27 9.52
CA ILE A 4 11.57 -18.45 8.39
C ILE A 4 10.97 -17.10 7.99
N SER A 5 10.59 -16.27 8.97
CA SER A 5 10.12 -14.90 8.76
C SER A 5 11.16 -14.05 8.02
N GLN A 6 12.44 -14.09 8.42
CA GLN A 6 13.50 -13.34 7.74
C GLN A 6 13.76 -13.80 6.29
N ILE A 7 13.69 -15.11 6.04
CA ILE A 7 13.85 -15.65 4.69
C ILE A 7 12.66 -15.25 3.81
N PHE A 8 11.44 -15.33 4.33
CA PHE A 8 10.24 -14.85 3.62
C PHE A 8 10.31 -13.37 3.30
N THR A 9 10.74 -12.53 4.24
CA THR A 9 10.95 -11.09 4.01
C THR A 9 12.01 -10.84 2.95
N LYS A 10 13.11 -11.60 2.94
CA LYS A 10 14.16 -11.47 1.92
C LYS A 10 13.69 -11.93 0.54
N ILE A 11 12.97 -13.06 0.46
CA ILE A 11 12.40 -13.57 -0.80
C ILE A 11 11.37 -12.57 -1.32
N ARG A 12 10.42 -12.11 -0.50
CA ARG A 12 9.45 -11.09 -0.90
C ARG A 12 10.11 -9.81 -1.38
N ARG A 13 11.13 -9.32 -0.65
CA ARG A 13 11.91 -8.15 -1.07
C ARG A 13 12.62 -8.38 -2.40
N TRP A 14 13.17 -9.58 -2.62
CA TRP A 14 13.80 -9.96 -3.88
C TRP A 14 12.79 -10.01 -5.03
N LEU A 15 11.61 -10.60 -4.81
CA LEU A 15 10.51 -10.65 -5.78
C LEU A 15 10.02 -9.23 -6.12
N ARG A 16 9.91 -8.33 -5.13
CA ARG A 16 9.59 -6.91 -5.33
C ARG A 16 10.65 -6.13 -6.09
N THR A 17 11.91 -6.55 -6.06
CA THR A 17 12.96 -5.92 -6.87
C THR A 17 13.12 -6.58 -8.24
N SER A 18 12.38 -7.67 -8.51
CA SER A 18 12.48 -8.42 -9.74
C SER A 18 11.69 -7.74 -10.86
N SER A 19 12.39 -7.33 -11.92
CA SER A 19 11.77 -6.75 -13.11
C SER A 19 10.81 -7.69 -13.85
N HIS A 20 10.78 -8.99 -13.50
CA HIS A 20 10.01 -10.03 -14.18
C HIS A 20 8.68 -10.37 -13.48
N ILE A 21 8.44 -9.91 -12.25
CA ILE A 21 7.24 -10.27 -11.47
C ILE A 21 6.19 -9.17 -11.49
N HIS A 22 6.58 -7.98 -11.91
CA HIS A 22 5.67 -6.85 -11.97
C HIS A 22 4.86 -6.90 -13.28
N ILE A 23 3.68 -7.51 -13.20
CA ILE A 23 2.75 -7.61 -14.33
C ILE A 23 2.01 -6.27 -14.41
N ARG A 24 2.66 -5.28 -14.99
CA ARG A 24 2.12 -3.92 -15.07
C ARG A 24 1.01 -3.84 -16.11
N GLU A 25 -0.22 -4.15 -15.70
CA GLU A 25 -1.40 -3.90 -16.55
C GLU A 25 -1.87 -2.44 -16.42
N HIS A 26 -1.75 -1.84 -15.23
CA HIS A 26 -2.20 -0.47 -14.94
C HIS A 26 -1.18 0.30 -14.07
N GLY A 27 -0.43 1.21 -14.68
CA GLY A 27 0.54 2.04 -13.96
C GLY A 27 -0.13 3.24 -13.27
N VAL A 28 0.14 3.42 -11.97
CA VAL A 28 -0.20 4.62 -11.20
C VAL A 28 0.63 5.80 -11.71
N ARG A 29 -0.02 6.85 -12.23
CA ARG A 29 0.66 8.02 -12.84
C ARG A 29 0.29 9.34 -12.15
N SER A 30 -0.85 9.37 -11.47
CA SER A 30 -1.39 10.55 -10.83
C SER A 30 -1.74 10.31 -9.37
N LEU A 31 -1.93 11.39 -8.61
CA LEU A 31 -2.42 11.30 -7.23
C LEU A 31 -3.85 10.75 -7.15
N ASN A 32 -4.67 10.95 -8.20
CA ASN A 32 -5.99 10.30 -8.28
C ASN A 32 -5.85 8.79 -8.35
N ASP A 33 -4.92 8.28 -9.17
CA ASP A 33 -4.68 6.84 -9.30
C ASP A 33 -4.17 6.25 -7.98
N VAL A 34 -3.37 7.01 -7.22
CA VAL A 34 -2.93 6.59 -5.87
C VAL A 34 -4.12 6.48 -4.92
N VAL A 35 -5.00 7.48 -4.87
CA VAL A 35 -6.19 7.45 -3.99
C VAL A 35 -7.09 6.27 -4.36
N ASP A 36 -7.33 6.06 -5.65
CA ASP A 36 -8.14 4.97 -6.18
C ASP A 36 -7.53 3.58 -5.90
N LEU A 37 -6.21 3.43 -6.05
CA LEU A 37 -5.49 2.21 -5.67
C LEU A 37 -5.60 1.94 -4.16
N ILE A 38 -5.40 2.96 -3.32
CA ILE A 38 -5.51 2.79 -1.87
C ILE A 38 -6.94 2.39 -1.48
N ASP A 39 -7.96 3.00 -2.09
CA ASP A 39 -9.35 2.64 -1.85
C ASP A 39 -9.62 1.18 -2.24
N ARG A 40 -9.18 0.75 -3.43
CA ARG A 40 -9.28 -0.67 -3.84
C ARG A 40 -8.56 -1.62 -2.89
N PHE A 41 -7.37 -1.25 -2.43
CA PHE A 41 -6.62 -2.09 -1.49
C PHE A 41 -7.32 -2.23 -0.14
N ILE A 42 -7.85 -1.13 0.41
CA ILE A 42 -8.62 -1.16 1.67
C ILE A 42 -9.91 -1.98 1.51
N ASP A 43 -10.56 -1.90 0.34
CA ASP A 43 -11.81 -2.59 0.05
C ASP A 43 -11.64 -4.04 -0.41
N ASP A 44 -10.41 -4.56 -0.47
CA ASP A 44 -10.08 -5.90 -1.00
C ASP A 44 -10.57 -6.10 -2.45
N ARG A 45 -10.39 -5.06 -3.28
CA ARG A 45 -10.82 -4.98 -4.69
C ARG A 45 -9.67 -4.66 -5.64
N VAL A 46 -8.45 -5.07 -5.30
CA VAL A 46 -7.32 -4.94 -6.23
C VAL A 46 -7.60 -5.65 -7.55
N ILE A 47 -7.09 -5.10 -8.65
CA ILE A 47 -7.32 -5.63 -10.00
C ILE A 47 -6.64 -7.00 -10.17
N TYR A 48 -5.50 -7.18 -9.50
CA TYR A 48 -4.74 -8.42 -9.45
C TYR A 48 -4.04 -8.56 -8.09
N ASP A 49 -3.73 -9.79 -7.69
CA ASP A 49 -3.25 -10.15 -6.34
C ASP A 49 -2.03 -9.35 -5.86
N LEU A 50 -1.19 -8.86 -6.78
CA LEU A 50 0.05 -8.16 -6.50
C LEU A 50 0.00 -6.66 -6.80
N GLU A 51 -1.17 -6.08 -7.11
CA GLU A 51 -1.28 -4.66 -7.52
C GLU A 51 -0.67 -3.70 -6.50
N TRP A 52 -0.87 -3.99 -5.21
CA TRP A 52 -0.29 -3.21 -4.12
C TRP A 52 1.23 -3.36 -4.02
N ASP A 53 1.72 -4.59 -4.10
CA ASP A 53 3.16 -4.86 -4.02
C ASP A 53 3.90 -4.22 -5.19
N ASP A 54 3.33 -4.29 -6.39
CA ASP A 54 3.82 -3.65 -7.61
C ASP A 54 3.86 -2.13 -7.47
N PHE A 55 2.81 -1.50 -6.94
CA PHE A 55 2.81 -0.05 -6.73
C PHE A 55 3.95 0.42 -5.82
N ILE A 56 4.18 -0.28 -4.71
CA ILE A 56 5.19 0.09 -3.71
C ILE A 56 6.62 -0.19 -4.22
N SER A 57 6.82 -1.29 -4.95
CA SER A 57 8.15 -1.71 -5.38
C SER A 57 8.62 -1.03 -6.67
N TRP A 58 7.70 -0.50 -7.47
CA TRP A 58 8.01 0.03 -8.77
C TRP A 58 8.60 1.46 -8.70
N PRO A 59 9.62 1.80 -9.52
CA PRO A 59 10.16 3.17 -9.59
C PRO A 59 9.17 4.18 -10.18
N HIS A 60 8.93 5.29 -9.48
CA HIS A 60 8.08 6.38 -9.97
C HIS A 60 8.90 7.62 -10.28
N GLU A 61 8.57 8.31 -11.37
CA GLU A 61 9.19 9.60 -11.72
C GLU A 61 8.56 10.77 -10.95
N ASN A 62 7.31 10.60 -10.49
CA ASN A 62 6.58 11.62 -9.76
C ASN A 62 7.04 11.67 -8.30
N ILE A 63 7.71 12.76 -7.90
CA ILE A 63 8.24 12.94 -6.55
C ILE A 63 7.18 12.82 -5.46
N CYS A 64 5.95 13.30 -5.71
CA CYS A 64 4.86 13.21 -4.74
C CYS A 64 4.48 11.74 -4.47
N ILE A 65 4.44 10.91 -5.51
CA ILE A 65 4.16 9.48 -5.40
C ILE A 65 5.29 8.78 -4.61
N CYS A 66 6.56 9.12 -4.90
CA CYS A 66 7.70 8.60 -4.15
C CYS A 66 7.62 8.96 -2.65
N THR A 67 7.22 10.18 -2.31
CA THR A 67 7.03 10.60 -0.92
C THR A 67 5.92 9.81 -0.23
N ILE A 68 4.79 9.59 -0.90
CA ILE A 68 3.68 8.78 -0.40
C ILE A 68 4.13 7.35 -0.13
N ILE A 69 4.84 6.74 -1.08
CA ILE A 69 5.39 5.39 -0.92
C ILE A 69 6.34 5.33 0.28
N SER A 70 7.20 6.34 0.45
CA SER A 70 8.10 6.43 1.60
C SER A 70 7.32 6.46 2.93
N HIS A 71 6.25 7.24 3.04
CA HIS A 71 5.42 7.29 4.25
C HIS A 71 4.73 5.95 4.52
N ILE A 72 4.09 5.36 3.51
CA ILE A 72 3.37 4.08 3.64
C ILE A 72 4.34 2.94 4.01
N SER A 73 5.53 2.93 3.43
CA SER A 73 6.55 1.90 3.67
C SER A 73 7.04 1.88 5.11
N GLN A 74 6.92 2.98 5.87
CA GLN A 74 7.29 3.01 7.29
C GLN A 74 6.41 2.07 8.12
N TYR A 75 5.18 1.80 7.69
CA TYR A 75 4.20 1.00 8.42
C TYR A 75 3.97 -0.38 7.80
N GLU A 76 4.58 -0.66 6.65
CA GLU A 76 4.33 -1.87 5.88
C GLU A 76 4.60 -3.18 6.65
N TYR A 77 5.55 -3.17 7.58
CA TYR A 77 5.82 -4.35 8.41
C TYR A 77 4.60 -4.82 9.21
N LEU A 78 3.66 -3.93 9.52
CA LEU A 78 2.40 -4.25 10.22
C LEU A 78 1.46 -5.11 9.37
N LEU A 79 1.51 -4.97 8.04
CA LEU A 79 0.68 -5.76 7.11
C LEU A 79 1.00 -7.26 7.20
N PHE A 80 2.26 -7.60 7.53
CA PHE A 80 2.77 -8.96 7.64
C PHE A 80 2.88 -9.47 9.08
N SER A 81 2.38 -8.69 10.04
CA SER A 81 2.34 -9.13 11.43
C SER A 81 1.39 -10.33 11.59
N GLU A 82 1.74 -11.22 12.51
CA GLU A 82 0.89 -12.36 12.91
C GLU A 82 -0.31 -11.88 13.76
N PHE A 83 -0.27 -10.66 14.28
CA PHE A 83 -1.32 -10.08 15.10
C PHE A 83 -2.36 -9.33 14.24
N PRO A 84 -3.64 -9.70 14.28
CA PRO A 84 -4.68 -9.03 13.50
C PRO A 84 -4.81 -7.52 13.79
N ALA A 85 -4.56 -7.11 15.03
CA ALA A 85 -4.61 -5.70 15.44
C ALA A 85 -3.60 -4.82 14.69
N ASP A 86 -2.44 -5.35 14.32
CA ASP A 86 -1.42 -4.61 13.57
C ASP A 86 -1.89 -4.36 12.14
N ARG A 87 -2.61 -5.30 11.54
CA ARG A 87 -3.21 -5.11 10.20
C ARG A 87 -4.28 -4.01 10.26
N VAL A 88 -5.07 -3.94 11.33
CA VAL A 88 -6.01 -2.83 11.55
C VAL A 88 -5.25 -1.50 11.65
N ALA A 89 -4.19 -1.44 12.46
CA ALA A 89 -3.36 -0.24 12.58
C ALA A 89 -2.76 0.20 11.22
N TYR A 90 -2.32 -0.75 10.39
CA TYR A 90 -1.85 -0.47 9.04
C TYR A 90 -2.94 0.18 8.17
N ILE A 91 -4.16 -0.37 8.17
CA ILE A 91 -5.29 0.18 7.42
C ILE A 91 -5.68 1.58 7.92
N LEU A 92 -5.59 1.84 9.23
CA LEU A 92 -5.81 3.18 9.80
C LEU A 92 -4.79 4.18 9.26
N HIS A 93 -3.49 3.87 9.33
CA HIS A 93 -2.43 4.73 8.78
C HIS A 93 -2.58 4.94 7.27
N LEU A 94 -2.94 3.88 6.54
CA LEU A 94 -3.15 3.97 5.11
C LEU A 94 -4.35 4.87 4.76
N THR A 95 -5.42 4.82 5.56
CA THR A 95 -6.58 5.71 5.41
C THR A 95 -6.23 7.16 5.71
N GLU A 96 -5.38 7.42 6.71
CA GLU A 96 -4.88 8.76 6.99
C GLU A 96 -4.07 9.34 5.81
N GLU A 97 -3.13 8.56 5.27
CA GLU A 97 -2.35 8.99 4.08
C GLU A 97 -3.27 9.22 2.87
N ARG A 98 -4.20 8.31 2.60
CA ARG A 98 -5.21 8.48 1.55
C ARG A 98 -5.97 9.79 1.71
N ASN A 99 -6.38 10.14 2.93
CA ASN A 99 -7.11 11.38 3.20
C ASN A 99 -6.24 12.63 3.05
N ARG A 100 -4.95 12.57 3.39
CA ARG A 100 -3.99 13.66 3.11
C ARG A 100 -3.85 13.90 1.61
N ILE A 101 -3.71 12.83 0.83
CA ILE A 101 -3.60 12.90 -0.64
C ILE A 101 -4.91 13.44 -1.22
N ALA A 102 -6.06 12.91 -0.80
CA ALA A 102 -7.38 13.35 -1.24
C ALA A 102 -7.59 14.86 -1.02
N ALA A 103 -7.20 15.38 0.15
CA ALA A 103 -7.28 16.81 0.45
C ALA A 103 -6.42 17.66 -0.52
N SER A 104 -5.25 17.17 -0.92
CA SER A 104 -4.34 17.88 -1.84
C SER A 104 -4.87 17.99 -3.27
N ILE A 105 -5.82 17.12 -3.65
CA ILE A 105 -6.44 17.07 -4.98
C ILE A 105 -7.93 17.43 -4.98
N GLY A 106 -8.47 17.92 -3.85
CA GLY A 106 -9.87 18.35 -3.75
C GLY A 106 -10.89 17.21 -3.66
N MET A 107 -10.46 15.99 -3.32
CA MET A 107 -11.33 14.85 -3.07
C MET A 107 -11.82 14.79 -1.62
N SER A 108 -12.99 14.20 -1.41
CA SER A 108 -13.57 14.04 -0.08
C SER A 108 -12.80 13.01 0.76
N ALA A 109 -12.70 13.25 2.06
CA ALA A 109 -12.11 12.31 3.00
C ALA A 109 -12.96 11.03 3.11
N ARG A 110 -12.29 9.89 3.13
CA ARG A 110 -12.87 8.60 3.48
C ARG A 110 -13.08 8.56 4.98
N LYS A 111 -14.30 8.23 5.39
CA LYS A 111 -14.59 7.89 6.79
C LYS A 111 -14.36 6.40 6.95
N LEU A 112 -13.64 6.00 7.98
CA LEU A 112 -13.63 4.60 8.40
C LEU A 112 -15.07 4.22 8.81
N PRO A 113 -15.52 3.00 8.52
CA PRO A 113 -16.76 2.52 9.10
C PRO A 113 -16.67 2.68 10.63
N ALA A 114 -17.74 3.16 11.25
CA ALA A 114 -17.81 3.18 12.70
C ALA A 114 -17.53 1.75 13.18
N SER A 115 -16.50 1.57 13.98
CA SER A 115 -16.26 0.35 14.71
C SER A 115 -17.44 0.21 15.68
N ASP A 116 -18.51 -0.45 15.25
CA ASP A 116 -19.50 -0.95 16.19
C ASP A 116 -18.75 -1.93 17.10
N ALA A 117 -18.54 -1.47 18.34
CA ALA A 117 -17.71 -2.07 19.38
C ALA A 117 -18.18 -3.46 19.80
#